data_AF-A0A934LKR6-F1
#
_entry.id   AF-A0A934LKR6-F1
#
_cell.length_a   1.000
_cell.length_b   1.000
_cell.length_c   1.000
_cell.angle_alpha   90.00
_cell.angle_beta   90.00
_cell.angle_gamma   90.00
#
_symmetry.space_group_name_H-M   'P 1'
#
loop_
_entity.id
_entity.type
_entity.pdbx_description
1 polymer ?
#
loop_
_entity_poly.entity_id
_entity_poly.type
_entity_poly.pdbx_seq_one_letter_code
_entity_poly.pdbx_strand_id
1 'polypeptide(L)'
;MGIYTSAASEILDRLWEGYEGFAAYFHERDVSLRDLGHVLEEVFVPAYLHVKSNLDRSALYSLQHEITEDVLGGLMHKPGFRNLWDEWDDHTRQTFLQEPIEEQLGRMLFEGHADQFAQIFIAAYEAYRP
;
A
#
# COMPACT_ATOMS: atom_id res chain seq x y z
N MET A 1 -6.74 -3.83 -10.63
CA MET A 1 -5.58 -3.75 -9.74
C MET A 1 -4.59 -2.74 -10.30
N GLY A 2 -4.60 -1.54 -9.70
CA GLY A 2 -3.64 -0.49 -10.00
C GLY A 2 -2.44 -0.54 -9.06
N ILE A 3 -1.43 0.29 -9.33
CA ILE A 3 -0.16 0.37 -8.57
C ILE A 3 -0.37 0.51 -7.06
N TYR A 4 -1.42 1.23 -6.65
CA TYR A 4 -1.71 1.53 -5.24
C TYR A 4 -2.62 0.50 -4.56
N THR A 5 -3.21 -0.42 -5.34
CA THR A 5 -4.18 -1.39 -4.81
C THR A 5 -3.50 -2.36 -3.85
N SER A 6 -2.28 -2.82 -4.17
CA SER A 6 -1.49 -3.69 -3.28
C SER A 6 -1.17 -3.00 -1.95
N ALA A 7 -0.72 -1.74 -2.00
CA ALA A 7 -0.37 -0.98 -0.80
C ALA A 7 -1.59 -0.67 0.09
N ALA A 8 -2.72 -0.29 -0.51
CA ALA A 8 -3.98 -0.09 0.22
C ALA A 8 -4.51 -1.40 0.83
N SER A 9 -4.40 -2.52 0.10
CA SER A 9 -4.77 -3.85 0.60
C SER A 9 -3.90 -4.24 1.79
N GLU A 10 -2.59 -4.10 1.67
CA GLU A 10 -1.63 -4.43 2.72
C GLU A 10 -1.92 -3.64 4.02
N ILE A 11 -2.22 -2.34 3.91
CA ILE A 11 -2.59 -1.53 5.06
C ILE A 11 -3.93 -1.99 5.64
N LEU A 12 -4.91 -2.28 4.79
CA LEU A 12 -6.21 -2.79 5.24
C LEU A 12 -6.07 -4.12 6.00
N ASP A 13 -5.30 -5.05 5.47
CA ASP A 13 -5.05 -6.35 6.07
C ASP A 13 -4.33 -6.20 7.42
N ARG A 14 -3.31 -5.34 7.51
CA ARG A 14 -2.61 -5.05 8.78
C ARG A 14 -3.49 -4.40 9.83
N LEU A 15 -4.32 -3.43 9.41
CA LEU A 15 -5.30 -2.81 10.30
C LEU A 15 -6.29 -3.86 10.81
N TRP A 16 -6.77 -4.73 9.93
CA TRP A 16 -7.71 -5.78 10.26
C TRP A 16 -7.14 -6.80 11.26
N GLU A 17 -5.89 -7.23 11.06
CA GLU A 17 -5.25 -8.26 11.88
C GLU A 17 -4.66 -7.73 13.19
N GLY A 18 -4.12 -6.51 13.18
CA GLY A 18 -3.19 -6.06 14.22
C GLY A 18 -3.56 -4.75 14.92
N TYR A 19 -4.51 -3.96 14.39
CA TYR A 19 -4.83 -2.66 14.98
C TYR A 19 -6.04 -2.74 15.92
N GLU A 20 -5.84 -2.30 17.15
CA GLU A 20 -6.87 -2.38 18.20
C GLU A 20 -8.14 -1.64 17.79
N GLY A 21 -9.28 -2.34 17.87
CA GLY A 21 -10.60 -1.76 17.60
C GLY A 21 -10.98 -1.61 16.13
N PHE A 22 -10.05 -1.74 15.16
CA PHE A 22 -10.37 -1.56 13.74
C PHE A 22 -11.33 -2.65 13.23
N ALA A 23 -10.97 -3.93 13.35
CA ALA A 23 -11.85 -5.02 12.94
C ALA A 23 -13.17 -5.04 13.74
N ALA A 24 -13.12 -4.71 15.05
CA ALA A 24 -14.30 -4.62 15.90
C ALA A 24 -15.31 -3.58 15.38
N TYR A 25 -14.84 -2.41 14.96
CA TYR A 25 -15.68 -1.35 14.39
C TYR A 25 -16.52 -1.85 13.20
N PHE A 26 -15.91 -2.64 12.30
CA PHE A 26 -16.60 -3.19 11.13
C PHE A 26 -17.50 -4.37 11.48
N HIS A 27 -17.07 -5.23 12.40
CA HIS A 27 -17.89 -6.36 12.88
C HIS A 27 -19.18 -5.90 13.56
N GLU A 28 -19.17 -4.81 14.33
CA GLU A 28 -20.37 -4.22 14.93
C GLU A 28 -21.40 -3.73 13.89
N ARG A 29 -21.00 -3.60 12.62
CA ARG A 29 -21.82 -3.14 11.49
C ARG A 29 -22.14 -4.26 10.50
N ASP A 30 -21.88 -5.51 10.86
CA ASP A 30 -21.99 -6.70 10.01
C ASP A 30 -21.18 -6.60 8.70
N VAL A 31 -20.01 -5.94 8.75
CA VAL A 31 -19.09 -5.79 7.61
C VAL A 31 -17.89 -6.71 7.79
N SER A 32 -17.57 -7.51 6.77
CA SER A 32 -16.40 -8.39 6.75
C SER A 32 -15.25 -7.80 5.95
N LEU A 33 -14.03 -8.29 6.15
CA LEU A 33 -12.86 -7.93 5.32
C LEU A 33 -13.11 -8.16 3.82
N ARG A 34 -13.90 -9.19 3.47
CA ARG A 34 -14.28 -9.46 2.08
C ARG A 34 -15.13 -8.32 1.50
N ASP A 35 -16.05 -7.77 2.29
CA ASP A 35 -16.88 -6.64 1.87
C ASP A 35 -16.02 -5.38 1.68
N LEU A 36 -15.03 -5.17 2.55
CA LEU A 36 -14.05 -4.09 2.42
C LEU A 36 -13.19 -4.26 1.15
N GLY A 37 -12.81 -5.50 0.82
CA GLY A 37 -12.08 -5.81 -0.42
C GLY A 37 -12.85 -5.43 -1.69
N HIS A 38 -14.18 -5.47 -1.68
CA HIS A 38 -15.01 -5.07 -2.83
C HIS A 38 -14.98 -3.57 -3.10
N VAL A 39 -14.69 -2.75 -2.10
CA VAL A 39 -14.61 -1.28 -2.21
C VAL A 39 -13.17 -0.75 -2.17
N LEU A 40 -12.19 -1.65 -2.23
CA LEU A 40 -10.76 -1.34 -2.08
C LEU A 40 -10.27 -0.22 -3.01
N GLU A 41 -10.56 -0.37 -4.31
CA GLU A 41 -10.11 0.61 -5.32
C GLU A 41 -10.86 1.95 -5.22
N GLU A 42 -12.12 1.94 -4.81
CA GLU A 42 -12.97 3.15 -4.77
C GLU A 42 -12.81 3.94 -3.47
N VAL A 43 -12.55 3.27 -2.35
CA VAL A 43 -12.54 3.87 -1.01
C VAL A 43 -11.13 3.94 -0.43
N PHE A 44 -10.45 2.79 -0.37
CA PHE A 44 -9.20 2.67 0.39
C PHE A 44 -7.97 3.12 -0.39
N VAL A 45 -7.95 2.99 -1.71
CA VAL A 45 -6.87 3.55 -2.55
C VAL A 45 -6.82 5.09 -2.45
N PRO A 46 -7.93 5.84 -2.61
CA PRO A 46 -7.91 7.29 -2.38
C PRO A 46 -7.54 7.69 -0.95
N ALA A 47 -8.01 6.93 0.05
CA ALA A 47 -7.68 7.14 1.46
C ALA A 47 -6.17 6.97 1.72
N TYR A 48 -5.56 5.91 1.17
CA TYR A 48 -4.12 5.68 1.22
C TYR A 48 -3.34 6.84 0.59
N LEU A 49 -3.72 7.23 -0.63
CA LEU A 49 -3.08 8.35 -1.34
C LEU A 49 -3.22 9.66 -0.57
N HIS A 50 -4.35 9.89 0.10
CA HIS A 50 -4.56 11.05 0.95
C HIS A 50 -3.54 11.10 2.08
N VAL A 51 -3.38 10.01 2.84
CA VAL A 51 -2.35 9.92 3.90
C VAL A 51 -0.96 10.18 3.33
N LYS A 52 -0.60 9.47 2.26
CA LYS A 52 0.70 9.60 1.60
C LYS A 52 0.98 11.03 1.15
N SER A 53 -0.01 11.72 0.58
CA SER A 53 0.15 13.09 0.06
C SER A 53 0.43 14.15 1.13
N ASN A 54 0.08 13.85 2.39
CA ASN A 54 0.29 14.72 3.54
C ASN A 54 1.66 14.52 4.21
N LEU A 55 2.43 13.52 3.79
CA LEU A 55 3.77 13.26 4.33
C LEU A 55 4.83 14.15 3.67
N ASP A 56 5.96 14.31 4.35
CA ASP A 56 7.09 15.05 3.82
C ASP A 56 7.61 14.40 2.53
N ARG A 57 7.59 15.18 1.44
CA ARG A 57 7.96 14.69 0.11
C ARG A 57 9.43 14.29 -0.01
N SER A 58 10.32 15.00 0.70
CA SER A 58 11.76 14.69 0.67
C SER A 58 12.04 13.38 1.39
N ALA A 59 11.40 13.18 2.55
CA ALA A 59 11.51 11.93 3.31
C ALA A 59 10.92 10.75 2.51
N LEU A 60 9.74 10.95 1.90
CA LEU A 60 9.14 9.93 1.05
C LEU A 60 10.00 9.56 -0.16
N TYR A 61 10.64 10.54 -0.81
CA TYR A 61 11.52 10.27 -1.94
C TYR A 61 12.75 9.44 -1.51
N SER A 62 13.40 9.81 -0.41
CA SER A 62 14.53 9.06 0.14
C SER A 62 14.13 7.62 0.48
N LEU A 63 12.96 7.45 1.11
CA LEU A 63 12.43 6.14 1.48
C LEU A 63 12.11 5.28 0.25
N GLN A 64 11.48 5.86 -0.77
CA GLN A 64 11.21 5.16 -2.03
C GLN A 64 12.51 4.75 -2.74
N HIS A 65 13.56 5.57 -2.67
CA HIS A 65 14.86 5.24 -3.25
C HIS A 65 15.49 4.03 -2.54
N GLU A 66 15.52 4.03 -1.21
CA GLU A 66 16.02 2.91 -0.40
C GLU A 66 15.25 1.61 -0.68
N ILE A 67 13.92 1.66 -0.69
CA ILE A 67 13.06 0.51 -1.04
C ILE A 67 13.37 0.02 -2.47
N THR A 68 13.58 0.93 -3.41
CA THR A 68 13.91 0.56 -4.79
C THR A 68 15.22 -0.23 -4.86
N GLU A 69 16.24 0.22 -4.13
CA GLU A 69 17.52 -0.47 -4.04
C GLU A 69 17.39 -1.86 -3.39
N ASP A 70 16.60 -1.97 -2.33
CA ASP A 70 16.35 -3.25 -1.65
C ASP A 70 15.59 -4.26 -2.55
N VAL A 71 14.50 -3.80 -3.18
CA VAL A 71 13.70 -4.62 -4.10
C VAL A 71 14.56 -5.09 -5.27
N LEU A 72 15.30 -4.17 -5.90
CA LEU A 72 16.19 -4.50 -7.01
C LEU A 72 17.33 -5.42 -6.57
N GLY A 73 17.98 -5.12 -5.45
CA GLY A 73 19.07 -5.94 -4.90
C GLY A 73 18.63 -7.39 -4.73
N GLY A 74 17.49 -7.61 -4.08
CA GLY A 74 16.92 -8.95 -3.86
C GLY A 74 16.62 -9.71 -5.16
N LEU A 75 16.19 -9.00 -6.21
CA LEU A 75 15.88 -9.62 -7.51
C LEU A 75 17.12 -9.85 -8.38
N MET A 76 18.09 -8.93 -8.35
CA MET A 76 19.32 -9.01 -9.15
C MET A 76 20.23 -10.17 -8.75
N HIS A 77 20.07 -10.70 -7.52
CA HIS A 77 20.73 -11.93 -7.10
C HIS A 77 20.17 -13.20 -7.76
N LYS A 78 19.03 -13.14 -8.47
CA LYS A 78 18.42 -14.31 -9.13
C LYS A 78 19.03 -14.55 -10.51
N PRO A 79 19.56 -15.75 -10.81
CA PRO A 79 20.33 -16.04 -12.03
C PRO A 79 19.64 -15.74 -13.37
N GLY A 80 18.30 -15.75 -13.42
CA GLY A 80 17.52 -15.44 -14.63
C GLY A 80 17.00 -14.01 -14.72
N PHE A 81 16.93 -13.29 -13.60
CA PHE A 81 16.31 -11.96 -13.55
C PHE A 81 17.19 -10.90 -14.20
N ARG A 82 18.51 -10.96 -13.97
CA ARG A 82 19.46 -9.97 -14.52
C ARG A 82 19.42 -9.89 -16.06
N ASN A 83 19.33 -11.03 -16.73
CA ASN A 83 19.28 -11.05 -18.20
C ASN A 83 17.97 -10.42 -18.72
N LEU A 84 16.84 -10.74 -18.09
CA LEU A 84 15.55 -10.13 -18.42
C LEU A 84 15.55 -8.63 -18.14
N TRP A 85 16.14 -8.23 -17.01
CA TRP A 85 16.26 -6.84 -16.62
C TRP A 85 17.04 -6.03 -17.65
N ASP A 86 18.15 -6.55 -18.17
CA ASP A 86 18.99 -5.89 -19.17
C ASP A 86 18.28 -5.76 -20.53
N GLU A 87 17.35 -6.66 -20.86
CA GLU A 87 16.54 -6.64 -22.09
C GLU A 87 15.36 -5.64 -22.03
N TRP A 88 14.87 -5.32 -20.84
CA TRP A 88 13.75 -4.40 -20.66
C TRP A 88 14.14 -2.95 -20.94
N ASP A 89 13.23 -2.21 -21.56
CA ASP A 89 13.34 -0.76 -21.63
C ASP A 89 13.06 -0.10 -20.27
N ASP A 90 13.44 1.18 -20.15
CA ASP A 90 13.31 1.91 -18.89
C ASP A 90 11.85 2.03 -18.43
N HIS A 91 10.91 2.09 -19.38
CA HIS A 91 9.48 2.15 -19.06
C HIS A 91 9.01 0.84 -18.40
N THR A 92 9.35 -0.30 -18.98
CA THR A 92 9.02 -1.63 -18.46
C THR A 92 9.63 -1.86 -17.08
N ARG A 93 10.90 -1.46 -16.90
CA ARG A 93 11.59 -1.51 -15.62
C ARG A 93 10.88 -0.68 -14.55
N GLN A 94 10.50 0.55 -14.87
CA GLN A 94 9.78 1.42 -13.95
C GLN A 94 8.41 0.86 -13.59
N THR A 95 7.63 0.39 -14.57
CA THR A 95 6.31 -0.20 -14.32
C THR A 95 6.40 -1.48 -13.49
N PHE A 96 7.40 -2.33 -13.75
CA PHE A 96 7.62 -3.56 -12.98
C PHE A 96 7.90 -3.28 -11.49
N LEU A 97 8.67 -2.22 -11.21
CA LEU A 97 9.05 -1.89 -9.84
C LEU A 97 7.98 -1.13 -9.06
N GLN A 98 7.06 -0.44 -9.74
CA GLN A 98 6.10 0.46 -9.10
C GLN A 98 5.24 -0.23 -8.04
N GLU A 99 4.63 -1.36 -8.36
CA GLU A 99 3.74 -2.06 -7.42
C GLU A 99 4.49 -2.65 -6.21
N PRO A 100 5.64 -3.36 -6.37
CA PRO A 100 6.42 -3.84 -5.22
C PRO A 100 6.97 -2.72 -4.33
N ILE A 101 7.43 -1.62 -4.93
CA ILE A 101 7.92 -0.45 -4.16
C ILE A 101 6.76 0.12 -3.34
N GLU A 102 5.59 0.28 -3.96
CA GLU A 102 4.45 0.91 -3.31
C GLU A 102 3.88 0.02 -2.19
N GLU A 103 3.81 -1.30 -2.40
CA GLU A 103 3.44 -2.27 -1.35
C GLU A 103 4.39 -2.17 -0.15
N GLN A 104 5.71 -2.22 -0.39
CA GLN A 104 6.71 -2.13 0.66
C GLN A 104 6.68 -0.75 1.36
N LEU A 105 6.43 0.33 0.61
CA LEU A 105 6.22 1.65 1.16
C LEU A 105 4.99 1.67 2.08
N GLY A 106 3.88 1.07 1.65
CA GLY A 106 2.67 0.91 2.47
C GLY A 106 2.96 0.24 3.81
N ARG A 107 3.76 -0.84 3.80
CA ARG A 107 4.21 -1.53 5.02
C ARG A 107 4.98 -0.60 5.94
N MET A 108 5.98 0.11 5.42
CA MET A 108 6.81 1.00 6.24
C MET A 108 6.01 2.19 6.79
N LEU A 109 5.10 2.75 6.00
CA LEU A 109 4.22 3.83 6.46
C LEU A 109 3.28 3.36 7.56
N PHE A 110 2.76 2.13 7.49
CA PHE A 110 1.91 1.57 8.54
C PHE A 110 2.61 1.58 9.91
N GLU A 111 3.87 1.17 9.99
CA GLU A 111 4.62 1.10 11.25
C GLU A 111 4.71 2.46 11.98
N GLY A 112 4.68 3.58 11.25
CA GLY A 112 4.72 4.93 11.82
C GLY A 112 3.37 5.65 11.91
N HIS A 113 2.36 5.19 11.16
CA HIS A 113 1.12 5.93 10.92
C HIS A 113 -0.16 5.07 11.06
N ALA A 114 -0.10 3.93 11.75
CA ALA A 114 -1.24 3.02 11.90
C ALA A 114 -2.53 3.72 12.37
N ASP A 115 -2.44 4.58 13.40
CA ASP A 115 -3.58 5.37 13.91
C ASP A 115 -4.21 6.24 12.83
N GLN A 116 -3.37 6.93 12.05
CA GLN A 116 -3.81 7.85 11.01
C GLN A 116 -4.48 7.08 9.85
N PHE A 117 -3.92 5.94 9.46
CA PHE A 117 -4.54 5.06 8.47
C PHE A 117 -5.88 4.51 8.96
N ALA A 118 -5.96 4.04 10.21
CA ALA A 118 -7.20 3.52 10.79
C ALA A 118 -8.32 4.56 10.75
N GLN A 119 -8.03 5.78 11.21
CA GLN A 119 -9.00 6.89 11.22
C GLN A 119 -9.46 7.26 9.81
N ILE A 120 -8.53 7.39 8.87
CA ILE A 120 -8.86 7.82 7.51
C ILE A 120 -9.58 6.72 6.73
N PHE A 121 -9.24 5.44 6.93
CA PHE A 121 -9.94 4.32 6.30
C PHE A 121 -11.37 4.20 6.82
N ILE A 122 -11.57 4.35 8.13
CA ILE A 122 -12.92 4.37 8.71
C ILE A 122 -13.72 5.56 8.15
N ALA A 123 -13.15 6.76 8.17
CA ALA A 123 -13.84 7.96 7.66
C ALA A 123 -14.18 7.86 6.17
N ALA A 124 -13.27 7.29 5.35
CA ALA A 124 -13.52 7.07 3.93
C ALA A 124 -14.66 6.07 3.69
N TYR A 125 -14.69 4.98 4.47
CA TYR A 125 -15.77 4.01 4.40
C TYR A 125 -17.12 4.60 4.84
N GLU A 126 -17.15 5.38 5.91
CA GLU A 126 -18.36 6.08 6.36
C GLU A 126 -18.88 7.07 5.33
N ALA A 127 -17.98 7.79 4.63
CA ALA A 127 -18.39 8.71 3.56
C ALA A 127 -18.93 8.00 2.31
N TYR A 128 -18.46 6.78 2.04
CA TYR A 128 -18.94 5.95 0.94
C TYR A 128 -20.30 5.32 1.21
N ARG A 129 -20.62 5.01 2.47
CA ARG A 129 -21.88 4.38 2.88
C ARG A 129 -22.92 5.46 3.25
N PRO A 130 -23.92 5.76 2.41
CA PRO A 130 -24.99 6.69 2.75
C PRO A 130 -25.91 6.18 3.88
#